data_AF-A0A0Q7WRT7-F1
#
_entry.id   AF-A0A0Q7WRT7-F1
#
_cell.length_a   1.000
_cell.length_b   1.000
_cell.length_c   1.000
_cell.angle_alpha   90.00
_cell.angle_beta   90.00
_cell.angle_gamma   90.00
#
_symmetry.space_group_name_H-M   'P 1'
#
loop_
_entity.id
_entity.type
_entity.pdbx_description
1 polymer ?
#
loop_
_entity_poly.entity_id
_entity_poly.type
_entity_poly.pdbx_seq_one_letter_code
_entity_poly.pdbx_strand_id
1 'polypeptide(L)' 'MIKYLGTKKTDQGGTVYVFLINGLQKEVREGSLKQYPGCYEALPPSAKAKISANRAWFQKL' A
#
# COMPACT_ATOMS: atom_id res chain seq x y z
N MET A 1 12.10 0.91 10.86
CA MET A 1 11.34 2.15 10.58
C MET A 1 10.72 2.05 9.19
N ILE A 2 9.41 2.27 9.07
CA ILE A 2 8.68 2.23 7.80
C ILE A 2 8.28 3.66 7.45
N LYS A 3 8.67 4.12 6.25
CA LYS A 3 8.28 5.43 5.73
C LYS A 3 7.55 5.25 4.40
N TYR A 4 6.37 5.82 4.27
CA TYR A 4 5.69 5.89 2.99
C TYR A 4 6.38 6.93 2.08
N LEU A 5 6.74 6.52 0.86
CA LEU A 5 7.40 7.36 -0.13
C LEU A 5 6.44 7.87 -1.20
N GLY A 6 5.42 7.09 -1.55
CA GLY A 6 4.47 7.49 -2.59
C GLY A 6 3.69 6.32 -3.17
N THR A 7 2.84 6.63 -4.14
CA THR A 7 2.06 5.64 -4.90
C THR A 7 2.42 5.70 -6.37
N LYS A 8 2.53 4.54 -7.00
CA LYS A 8 2.63 4.37 -8.44
C LYS A 8 1.40 3.63 -8.96
N LYS A 9 1.00 3.94 -10.17
CA LYS A 9 0.07 3.11 -10.93
C LYS A 9 0.88 2.17 -11.81
N THR A 10 0.50 0.91 -11.86
CA THR A 10 1.05 -0.04 -12.83
C THR A 10 0.35 0.14 -14.17
N ASP A 11 1.01 -0.28 -15.24
CA ASP A 11 0.45 -0.28 -16.59
C ASP A 11 -0.87 -1.09 -16.68
N GLN A 12 -1.02 -2.12 -15.84
CA GLN A 12 -2.24 -2.91 -15.68
C GLN A 12 -3.34 -2.22 -14.84
N GLY A 13 -3.21 -0.93 -14.53
CA GLY A 13 -4.18 -0.17 -13.74
C GLY A 13 -4.15 -0.44 -12.23
N GLY A 14 -3.19 -1.21 -11.72
CA GLY A 14 -3.06 -1.52 -10.30
C GLY A 14 -2.39 -0.39 -9.51
N THR A 15 -2.76 -0.22 -8.24
CA THR A 15 -2.09 0.74 -7.34
C THR A 15 -0.98 0.03 -6.55
N VAL A 16 0.22 0.61 -6.59
CA VAL A 16 1.41 0.16 -5.85
C VAL A 16 1.83 1.27 -4.89
N TYR A 17 1.98 0.92 -3.62
CA TYR A 17 2.47 1.79 -2.57
C TYR A 17 3.95 1.53 -2.36
N VAL A 18 4.75 2.58 -2.36
CA VAL A 18 6.20 2.53 -2.21
C VAL A 18 6.55 2.91 -0.78
N PHE A 19 7.28 2.04 -0.10
CA PHE A 19 7.73 2.21 1.27
C PHE A 19 9.25 2.17 1.33
N LEU A 20 9.83 2.86 2.30
CA LEU A 20 11.20 2.68 2.74
C LEU A 20 11.15 1.91 4.06
N ILE A 21 11.55 0.64 4.04
CA ILE A 21 11.56 -0.26 5.19
C ILE A 21 13.01 -0.50 5.56
N ASN A 22 13.45 0.02 6.71
CA ASN A 22 14.83 -0.13 7.19
C ASN A 22 15.89 0.32 6.16
N GLY A 23 15.60 1.39 5.40
CA GLY A 23 16.49 1.91 4.37
C GLY A 23 16.37 1.23 3.00
N LEU A 24 15.56 0.18 2.87
CA LEU A 24 15.30 -0.50 1.60
C LEU A 24 13.95 -0.06 1.01
N GLN A 25 13.97 0.33 -0.26
CA GLN A 25 12.74 0.65 -0.99
C GLN A 25 11.97 -0.64 -1.31
N LYS A 26 10.71 -0.69 -0.92
CA LYS A 26 9.79 -1.81 -1.16
C LYS A 26 8.53 -1.31 -1.83
N GLU A 27 8.20 -1.93 -2.96
CA GLU A 27 6.97 -1.69 -3.70
C GLU A 27 5.94 -2.76 -3.30
N VAL A 28 4.81 -2.33 -2.74
CA VAL A 28 3.76 -3.20 -2.22
C VAL A 28 2.45 -2.89 -2.94
N ARG A 29 1.88 -3.88 -3.62
CA ARG A 29 0.56 -3.74 -4.25
C ARG A 29 -0.51 -3.57 -3.19
N GLU A 30 -1.57 -2.85 -3.52
CA GLU A 30 -2.69 -2.60 -2.61
C GLU A 30 -3.22 -3.87 -1.92
N GLY A 31 -3.51 -4.92 -2.69
CA GLY A 31 -3.97 -6.21 -2.14
C GLY A 31 -2.96 -6.91 -1.24
N SER A 32 -1.66 -6.68 -1.47
CA SER A 32 -0.59 -7.27 -0.66
C SER A 32 -0.35 -6.51 0.65
N LEU A 33 -0.90 -5.30 0.84
CA LEU A 33 -0.70 -4.52 2.08
C LEU A 33 -1.07 -5.31 3.34
N LYS A 34 -2.05 -6.22 3.27
CA LYS A 34 -2.45 -7.10 4.37
C LYS A 34 -1.34 -8.07 4.80
N GLN A 35 -0.43 -8.40 3.91
CA GLN A 35 0.68 -9.34 4.14
C GLN A 35 1.93 -8.65 4.70
N TYR A 36 1.98 -7.31 4.68
CA TYR A 36 3.12 -6.53 5.16
C TYR A 36 2.75 -5.77 6.45
N PRO A 37 3.08 -6.30 7.64
CA PRO A 37 2.75 -5.64 8.91
C PRO A 37 3.41 -4.26 8.99
N GLY A 38 2.67 -3.27 9.49
CA GLY A 38 3.11 -1.87 9.61
C GLY A 38 3.07 -1.04 8.31
N CYS A 39 2.98 -1.64 7.12
CA CYS A 39 2.88 -0.89 5.87
C CYS A 39 1.54 -0.16 5.74
N TYR A 40 0.43 -0.83 6.04
CA TYR A 40 -0.89 -0.18 6.03
C TYR A 40 -0.97 0.97 7.04
N GLU A 41 -0.38 0.81 8.22
CA GLU A 41 -0.38 1.83 9.26
C GLU A 41 0.45 3.05 8.88
N ALA A 42 1.58 2.86 8.19
CA ALA A 42 2.45 3.91 7.68
C ALA A 42 1.84 4.73 6.52
N LEU A 43 0.70 4.31 5.96
CA LEU A 43 0.03 5.04 4.90
C LEU A 43 -0.64 6.32 5.43
N PRO A 44 -0.66 7.39 4.60
CA PRO A 44 -1.40 8.60 4.93
C PRO A 44 -2.91 8.34 4.94
N PRO A 45 -3.70 9.16 5.65
CA PRO A 45 -5.17 9.02 5.73
C PRO A 45 -5.83 8.94 4.36
N SER A 46 -5.37 9.74 3.39
CA SER A 46 -5.91 9.76 2.02
C SER A 46 -5.70 8.44 1.28
N ALA A 47 -4.57 7.77 1.49
CA ALA A 47 -4.30 6.45 0.91
C ALA A 47 -5.18 5.38 1.57
N LYS A 48 -5.31 5.42 2.90
CA LYS A 48 -6.21 4.53 3.65
C LYS A 48 -7.66 4.68 3.19
N ALA A 49 -8.12 5.92 2.95
CA ALA A 49 -9.44 6.19 2.42
C ALA A 49 -9.66 5.59 1.02
N LYS A 50 -8.67 5.68 0.12
CA LYS A 50 -8.73 5.05 -1.21
C LYS A 50 -8.81 3.53 -1.12
N ILE A 51 -7.97 2.93 -0.27
CA ILE A 51 -7.97 1.49 -0.03
C ILE A 51 -9.32 1.06 0.56
N SER A 52 -9.84 1.83 1.51
CA SER A 52 -11.12 1.55 2.14
C SER A 52 -12.30 1.70 1.17
N ALA A 53 -12.19 2.57 0.17
CA ALA A 53 -13.16 2.70 -0.90
C ALA A 53 -13.06 1.55 -1.92
N ASN A 54 -11.90 0.88 -2.01
CA ASN A 54 -11.74 -0.28 -2.89
C ASN A 54 -12.37 -1.52 -2.24
N ARG A 55 -13.60 -1.84 -2.65
CA ARG A 55 -14.33 -3.04 -2.19
C ARG A 55 -13.55 -4.34 -2.45
N ALA A 56 -12.75 -4.41 -3.52
CA ALA A 56 -11.93 -5.58 -3.82
C ALA A 56 -10.85 -5.82 -2.75
N TRP A 57 -10.38 -4.77 -2.07
CA TRP A 57 -9.45 -4.90 -0.96
C TRP A 57 -10.10 -5.50 0.29
N PHE A 58 -11.41 -5.31 0.49
CA PHE A 58 -12.14 -5.91 1.61
C PHE A 58 -12.61 -7.34 1.33
N GLN A 59 -12.74 -7.74 0.06
CA GLN A 59 -13.00 -9.14 -0.25
C GLN A 59 -11.80 -10.01 0.15
N LYS A 60 -12.12 -11.20 0.68
CA LYS A 60 -11.27 -12.01 1.56
C LYS A 60 -9.91 -12.37 0.94
N LEU A 61 -8.90 -12.44 1.83
CA LEU A 61 -7.66 -13.20 1.65
C LEU A 61 -7.96 -14.64 1.23
#